data_AF-A0A6L3Y3W2-F1
#
_entry.id   AF-A0A6L3Y3W2-F1
#
_cell.length_a   1.000
_cell.length_b   1.000
_cell.length_c   1.000
_cell.angle_alpha   90.00
_cell.angle_beta   90.00
_cell.angle_gamma   90.00
#
_symmetry.space_group_name_H-M   'P 1'
#
loop_
_entity.id
_entity.type
_entity.pdbx_description
1 polymer ?
#
loop_
_entity_poly.entity_id
_entity_poly.type
_entity_poly.pdbx_seq_one_letter_code
_entity_poly.pdbx_strand_id
1 'polypeptide(L)'
;MKKTYLYSMLALCVSAACHAETYPAPIGPSQSDFGGVGLLQTPTARMAREGEISLNYRDNDQYRYYSASVQLFPWLETTLRYTDVRTKQYSSVDAFSGDQTYKDKAFDVKLRLWEESYWMPQVSVGAKDIGGTGLFDAEYIVASKAWGPFDFSLGLGWGYL
;
A
#
# COMPACT_ATOMS: atom_id res chain seq x y z
N MET A 1 20.23 -2.08 -22.49
CA MET A 1 20.57 -3.15 -21.51
C MET A 1 21.43 -4.21 -22.19
N LYS A 2 22.50 -4.70 -21.55
CA LYS A 2 23.27 -5.86 -22.07
C LYS A 2 22.40 -7.11 -22.01
N LYS A 3 22.47 -7.99 -23.03
CA LYS A 3 21.63 -9.21 -23.15
C LYS A 3 21.70 -10.12 -21.92
N THR A 4 22.83 -10.15 -21.23
CA THR A 4 23.03 -10.91 -19.98
C THR A 4 22.08 -10.49 -18.85
N TYR A 5 21.82 -9.19 -18.67
CA TYR A 5 20.89 -8.72 -17.63
C TYR A 5 19.43 -9.08 -17.93
N LEU A 6 19.09 -9.17 -19.22
CA LEU A 6 17.75 -9.56 -19.66
C LEU A 6 17.43 -10.99 -19.23
N TYR A 7 18.39 -11.92 -19.41
CA TYR A 7 18.21 -13.31 -19.00
C TYR A 7 18.13 -13.46 -17.48
N SER A 8 18.92 -12.70 -16.72
CA SER A 8 18.83 -12.69 -15.25
C SER A 8 17.49 -12.15 -14.74
N MET A 9 16.98 -11.05 -15.32
CA MET A 9 15.64 -10.55 -14.99
C MET A 9 14.57 -11.56 -15.36
N LEU A 10 14.65 -12.17 -16.54
CA LEU A 10 13.69 -13.17 -16.98
C LEU A 10 13.66 -14.37 -16.01
N ALA A 11 14.82 -14.87 -15.59
CA ALA A 11 14.92 -15.96 -14.63
C ALA A 11 14.31 -15.58 -13.26
N LEU A 12 14.54 -14.35 -12.80
CA LEU A 12 13.95 -13.85 -11.54
C LEU A 12 12.42 -13.76 -11.65
N CYS A 13 11.90 -13.24 -12.77
CA CYS A 13 10.47 -13.18 -13.04
C CYS A 13 9.82 -14.56 -13.11
N VAL A 14 10.47 -15.53 -13.78
CA VAL A 14 9.99 -16.92 -13.85
C VAL A 14 9.98 -17.56 -12.46
N SER A 15 11.02 -17.36 -11.64
CA SER A 15 11.06 -17.87 -10.27
C SER A 15 9.95 -17.28 -9.39
N ALA A 16 9.65 -15.99 -9.54
CA ALA A 16 8.57 -15.34 -8.81
C ALA A 16 7.17 -15.80 -9.29
N ALA A 17 7.01 -16.02 -10.60
CA ALA A 17 5.76 -16.50 -11.18
C ALA A 17 5.49 -17.99 -10.92
N CYS A 18 6.54 -18.81 -10.78
CA CYS A 18 6.45 -20.25 -10.51
C CYS A 18 6.39 -20.57 -9.01
N HIS A 19 5.96 -19.63 -8.16
CA HIS A 19 5.70 -19.95 -6.77
C HIS A 19 4.59 -21.01 -6.70
N ALA A 20 4.85 -22.12 -6.02
CA ALA A 20 3.88 -23.20 -5.86
C ALA A 20 2.72 -22.71 -4.97
N GLU A 21 1.69 -22.15 -5.60
CA GLU A 21 0.44 -21.86 -4.90
C GLU A 21 -0.41 -23.11 -4.81
N THR A 22 -0.84 -23.47 -3.61
CA THR A 22 -1.84 -24.52 -3.39
C THR A 22 -3.20 -24.01 -3.89
N TYR A 23 -3.65 -24.51 -5.03
CA TYR A 23 -4.94 -24.16 -5.62
C TYR A 23 -6.08 -24.98 -4.98
N PRO A 24 -7.26 -24.40 -4.69
CA PRO A 24 -7.63 -22.99 -4.85
C PRO A 24 -7.32 -22.16 -3.59
N ALA A 25 -6.48 -21.13 -3.73
CA ALA A 25 -6.32 -20.10 -2.70
C ALA A 25 -7.49 -19.11 -2.79
N PRO A 26 -8.11 -18.70 -1.67
CA PRO A 26 -9.08 -17.60 -1.68
C PRO A 26 -8.45 -16.34 -2.28
N ILE A 27 -9.24 -15.58 -3.04
CA ILE A 27 -8.80 -14.29 -3.59
C ILE A 27 -8.43 -13.39 -2.41
N GLY A 28 -7.17 -12.95 -2.38
CA GLY A 28 -6.66 -12.03 -1.37
C GLY A 28 -7.29 -10.64 -1.49
N PRO A 29 -7.13 -9.79 -0.47
CA PRO A 29 -7.66 -8.45 -0.51
C PRO A 29 -6.92 -7.58 -1.55
N SER A 30 -7.58 -6.56 -2.08
CA SER A 30 -6.99 -5.66 -3.07
C SER A 30 -5.88 -4.77 -2.49
N GLN A 31 -5.05 -4.21 -3.37
CA GLN A 31 -4.06 -3.19 -3.01
C GLN A 31 -4.65 -1.79 -3.17
N SER A 32 -4.29 -0.89 -2.25
CA SER A 32 -4.72 0.51 -2.25
C SER A 32 -3.85 1.36 -3.17
N ASP A 33 -4.36 2.54 -3.52
CA ASP A 33 -3.66 3.55 -4.32
C ASP A 33 -2.40 4.10 -3.65
N PHE A 34 -2.34 3.98 -2.33
CA PHE A 34 -1.21 4.36 -1.49
C PHE A 34 -0.23 3.20 -1.25
N GLY A 35 -0.52 2.02 -1.81
CA GLY A 35 0.10 0.76 -1.42
C GLY A 35 -0.60 0.10 -0.23
N GLY A 36 -0.18 -1.11 0.10
CA GLY A 36 -0.78 -1.90 1.17
C GLY A 36 -2.18 -2.39 0.84
N VAL A 37 -2.77 -3.18 1.74
CA VAL A 37 -4.13 -3.71 1.53
C VAL A 37 -5.18 -2.63 1.76
N GLY A 38 -6.06 -2.45 0.78
CA GLY A 38 -7.15 -1.48 0.80
C GLY A 38 -7.92 -1.47 -0.52
N LEU A 39 -8.98 -0.68 -0.59
CA LEU A 39 -9.80 -0.53 -1.79
C LEU A 39 -9.66 0.88 -2.33
N LEU A 40 -8.96 1.06 -3.46
CA LEU A 40 -8.64 2.37 -4.01
C LEU A 40 -7.97 3.24 -2.92
N GLN A 41 -8.53 4.39 -2.57
CA GLN A 41 -8.05 5.23 -1.46
C GLN A 41 -8.69 4.89 -0.11
N THR A 42 -9.72 4.04 -0.10
CA THR A 42 -10.45 3.65 1.12
C THR A 42 -9.71 2.55 1.87
N PRO A 43 -9.35 2.77 3.16
CA PRO A 43 -8.76 1.73 3.97
C PRO A 43 -9.77 0.60 4.25
N THR A 44 -9.27 -0.62 4.41
CA THR A 44 -10.07 -1.77 4.87
C THR A 44 -9.37 -2.39 6.07
N ALA A 45 -10.11 -3.14 6.89
CA ALA A 45 -9.52 -3.85 8.01
C ALA A 45 -8.75 -5.10 7.57
N ARG A 46 -8.88 -5.52 6.30
CA ARG A 46 -8.28 -6.74 5.76
C ARG A 46 -6.75 -6.70 5.77
N MET A 47 -6.18 -7.89 5.88
CA MET A 47 -4.74 -8.15 5.90
C MET A 47 -4.41 -9.14 4.78
N ALA A 48 -3.24 -8.98 4.17
CA ALA A 48 -2.70 -9.97 3.24
C ALA A 48 -2.20 -11.21 4.00
N ARG A 49 -1.66 -12.20 3.27
CA ARG A 49 -1.01 -13.35 3.90
C ARG A 49 0.29 -12.91 4.57
N GLU A 50 0.62 -13.54 5.70
CA GLU A 50 1.91 -13.30 6.36
C GLU A 50 3.08 -13.58 5.39
N GLY A 51 4.05 -12.66 5.36
CA GLY A 51 5.18 -12.70 4.44
C GLY A 51 4.87 -12.22 3.02
N GLU A 52 3.63 -11.83 2.71
CA GLU A 52 3.28 -11.31 1.39
C GLU A 52 3.94 -9.95 1.13
N ILE A 53 4.53 -9.81 -0.05
CA ILE A 53 5.19 -8.59 -0.52
C ILE A 53 4.44 -8.10 -1.75
N SER A 54 4.08 -6.82 -1.77
CA SER A 54 3.48 -6.17 -2.94
C SER A 54 4.32 -4.97 -3.39
N LEU A 55 4.40 -4.78 -4.69
CA LEU A 55 5.01 -3.61 -5.33
C LEU A 55 3.94 -2.97 -6.21
N ASN A 56 3.65 -1.69 -5.98
CA ASN A 56 2.65 -0.97 -6.76
C ASN A 56 3.25 0.29 -7.40
N TYR A 57 2.76 0.60 -8.59
CA TYR A 57 3.02 1.83 -9.33
C TYR A 57 1.69 2.46 -9.72
N ARG A 58 1.51 3.74 -9.37
CA ARG A 58 0.33 4.53 -9.75
C ARG A 58 0.79 5.85 -10.33
N ASP A 59 0.19 6.25 -11.45
CA ASP A 59 0.51 7.48 -12.17
C ASP A 59 -0.77 8.23 -12.52
N ASN A 60 -0.84 9.50 -12.16
CA ASN A 60 -1.86 10.43 -12.60
C ASN A 60 -1.27 11.83 -12.80
N ASP A 61 -2.10 12.80 -13.17
CA ASP A 61 -1.63 14.16 -13.47
C ASP A 61 -1.13 14.94 -12.24
N GLN A 62 -1.50 14.52 -11.03
CA GLN A 62 -1.15 15.17 -9.78
C GLN A 62 0.00 14.47 -9.06
N TYR A 63 -0.08 13.14 -8.98
CA TYR A 63 0.78 12.30 -8.16
C TYR A 63 1.24 11.08 -8.93
N ARG A 64 2.49 10.70 -8.64
CA ARG A 64 3.01 9.39 -8.98
C ARG A 64 3.50 8.71 -7.72
N TYR A 65 2.96 7.53 -7.45
CA TYR A 65 3.28 6.74 -6.28
C TYR A 65 4.04 5.48 -6.68
N TYR A 66 5.12 5.23 -5.95
CA TYR A 66 5.81 3.96 -5.91
C TYR A 66 5.69 3.43 -4.50
N SER A 67 5.10 2.26 -4.31
CA SER A 67 4.93 1.68 -2.99
C SER A 67 5.44 0.26 -2.95
N ALA A 68 6.06 -0.11 -1.83
CA ALA A 68 6.42 -1.47 -1.47
C ALA A 68 5.79 -1.78 -0.11
N SER A 69 4.98 -2.83 -0.05
CA SER A 69 4.30 -3.26 1.17
C SER A 69 4.70 -4.67 1.55
N VAL A 70 4.78 -4.90 2.86
CA VAL A 70 5.08 -6.21 3.43
C VAL A 70 4.11 -6.47 4.57
N GLN A 71 3.43 -7.61 4.50
CA GLN A 71 2.64 -8.13 5.62
C GLN A 71 3.59 -8.89 6.56
N LEU A 72 4.26 -8.15 7.46
CA LEU A 72 5.28 -8.71 8.35
C LEU A 72 4.73 -9.80 9.27
N PHE A 73 3.53 -9.58 9.81
CA PHE A 73 2.81 -10.54 10.65
C PHE A 73 1.33 -10.56 10.28
N PRO A 74 0.54 -11.58 10.70
CA PRO A 74 -0.90 -11.63 10.40
C PRO A 74 -1.71 -10.42 10.92
N TRP A 75 -1.11 -9.64 11.84
CA TRP A 75 -1.69 -8.46 12.45
C TRP A 75 -0.93 -7.15 12.14
N LEU A 76 0.19 -7.20 11.41
CA LEU A 76 1.02 -6.03 11.10
C LEU A 76 1.35 -5.98 9.61
N GLU A 77 0.88 -4.92 8.95
CA GLU A 77 1.26 -4.55 7.60
C GLU A 77 2.07 -3.24 7.65
N THR A 78 3.15 -3.19 6.86
CA THR A 78 3.98 -2.00 6.71
C THR A 78 4.13 -1.65 5.24
N THR A 79 4.12 -0.37 4.92
CA THR A 79 4.26 0.12 3.55
C THR A 79 5.26 1.26 3.48
N LEU A 80 6.21 1.17 2.56
CA LEU A 80 7.07 2.27 2.16
C LEU A 80 6.51 2.87 0.88
N ARG A 81 6.33 4.18 0.84
CA ARG A 81 5.86 4.89 -0.35
C ARG A 81 6.78 6.04 -0.69
N TYR A 82 7.12 6.16 -1.97
CA TYR A 82 7.79 7.31 -2.55
C TYR A 82 6.80 8.04 -3.45
N THR A 83 6.62 9.32 -3.19
CA THR A 83 5.66 10.17 -3.90
C THR A 83 6.38 11.22 -4.71
N ASP A 84 5.93 11.38 -5.95
CA ASP A 84 6.27 12.50 -6.81
C ASP A 84 5.03 13.38 -7.02
N VAL A 85 5.10 14.64 -6.59
CA VAL A 85 4.02 15.62 -6.71
C VAL A 85 4.29 16.49 -7.94
N ARG A 86 3.58 16.21 -9.03
CA ARG A 86 3.86 16.76 -10.36
C ARG A 86 3.53 18.25 -10.48
N THR A 87 2.69 18.76 -9.60
CA THR A 87 2.20 20.15 -9.61
C THR A 87 3.01 21.09 -8.71
N LYS A 88 4.05 20.58 -8.04
CA LYS A 88 4.88 21.37 -7.12
C LYS A 88 6.35 21.24 -7.48
N GLN A 89 7.07 22.35 -7.44
CA GLN A 89 8.52 22.36 -7.61
C GLN A 89 9.22 21.69 -6.41
N TYR A 90 10.42 21.16 -6.65
CA TYR A 90 11.22 20.50 -5.62
C TYR A 90 11.51 21.37 -4.39
N SER A 91 11.79 22.66 -4.60
CA SER A 91 12.09 23.64 -3.57
C SER A 91 11.28 24.92 -3.76
N SER A 92 11.21 25.75 -2.72
CA SER A 92 10.69 27.13 -2.82
C SER A 92 11.62 28.08 -3.57
N VAL A 93 12.84 27.63 -3.91
CA VAL A 93 13.82 28.39 -4.69
C VAL A 93 13.84 27.84 -6.12
N ASP A 94 13.22 28.54 -7.06
CA ASP A 94 13.09 28.13 -8.47
C ASP A 94 14.43 27.73 -9.10
N ALA A 95 15.50 28.49 -8.83
CA ALA A 95 16.83 28.22 -9.35
C ALA A 95 17.43 26.88 -8.89
N PHE A 96 16.96 26.35 -7.76
CA PHE A 96 17.39 25.05 -7.23
C PHE A 96 16.48 23.90 -7.72
N SER A 97 15.25 24.21 -8.10
CA SER A 97 14.27 23.22 -8.55
C SER A 97 14.52 22.74 -9.99
N GLY A 98 14.88 23.65 -10.91
CA GLY A 98 15.04 23.29 -12.31
C GLY A 98 13.78 22.64 -12.90
N ASP A 99 13.92 21.44 -13.46
CA ASP A 99 12.82 20.59 -13.97
C ASP A 99 12.34 19.53 -12.96
N GLN A 100 12.86 19.54 -11.73
CA GLN A 100 12.53 18.56 -10.70
C GLN A 100 11.23 18.91 -9.98
N THR A 101 10.33 17.93 -9.92
CA THR A 101 9.09 17.98 -9.15
C THR A 101 9.31 17.56 -7.68
N TYR A 102 8.43 17.99 -6.79
CA TYR A 102 8.51 17.72 -5.37
C TYR A 102 8.45 16.23 -5.05
N LYS A 103 9.32 15.78 -4.13
CA LYS A 103 9.47 14.38 -3.76
C LYS A 103 9.26 14.19 -2.27
N ASP A 104 8.54 13.14 -1.91
CA ASP A 104 8.25 12.79 -0.53
C ASP A 104 8.41 11.29 -0.27
N LYS A 105 8.67 10.92 0.98
CA LYS A 105 8.83 9.55 1.45
C LYS A 105 7.90 9.35 2.63
N ALA A 106 7.08 8.31 2.57
CA ALA A 106 6.15 7.94 3.62
C ALA A 106 6.43 6.52 4.10
N PHE A 107 6.27 6.31 5.40
CA PHE A 107 6.20 4.98 6.01
C PHE A 107 4.85 4.82 6.70
N ASP A 108 4.08 3.83 6.24
CA ASP A 108 2.75 3.56 6.75
C ASP A 108 2.76 2.25 7.54
N VAL A 109 1.92 2.20 8.57
CA VAL A 109 1.71 1.03 9.42
C VAL A 109 0.20 0.79 9.54
N LYS A 110 -0.21 -0.47 9.44
CA LYS A 110 -1.57 -0.92 9.74
C LYS A 110 -1.53 -2.10 10.68
N LEU A 111 -2.26 -1.98 11.78
CA LEU A 111 -2.37 -2.95 12.86
C LEU A 111 -3.78 -3.51 12.92
N ARG A 112 -3.92 -4.83 12.81
CA ARG A 112 -5.19 -5.52 13.06
C ARG A 112 -5.34 -5.72 14.55
N LEU A 113 -6.40 -5.16 15.12
CA LEU A 113 -6.70 -5.26 16.53
C LEU A 113 -7.34 -6.61 16.88
N TRP A 114 -8.29 -7.08 16.05
CA TRP A 114 -8.91 -8.39 16.21
C TRP A 114 -9.48 -8.93 14.90
N GLU A 115 -9.65 -10.25 14.84
CA GLU A 115 -10.20 -10.96 13.67
C GLU A 115 -11.71 -10.86 13.61
N GLU A 116 -12.24 -10.95 12.39
CA GLU A 116 -13.66 -11.13 12.20
C GLU A 116 -14.12 -12.44 12.86
N SER A 117 -15.19 -12.36 13.64
CA SER A 117 -15.90 -13.52 14.17
C SER A 117 -17.32 -13.55 13.61
N TYR A 118 -18.15 -14.49 14.04
CA TYR A 118 -19.57 -14.48 13.65
C TYR A 118 -20.26 -13.16 14.06
N TRP A 119 -19.99 -12.66 15.26
CA TRP A 119 -20.69 -11.49 15.84
C TRP A 119 -19.95 -10.17 15.66
N MET A 120 -18.63 -10.17 15.50
CA MET A 120 -17.82 -8.96 15.42
C MET A 120 -17.14 -8.80 14.06
N PRO A 121 -17.01 -7.57 13.53
CA PRO A 121 -16.19 -7.32 12.35
C PRO A 121 -14.70 -7.42 12.70
N GLN A 122 -13.86 -7.64 11.70
CA GLN A 122 -12.41 -7.43 11.81
C GLN A 122 -12.15 -5.95 11.97
N VAL A 123 -11.27 -5.55 12.88
CA VAL A 123 -10.92 -4.15 13.09
C VAL A 123 -9.43 -3.93 12.99
N SER A 124 -9.06 -2.86 12.30
CA SER A 124 -7.69 -2.41 12.17
C SER A 124 -7.59 -0.92 12.38
N VAL A 125 -6.44 -0.49 12.89
CA VAL A 125 -6.02 0.91 12.93
C VAL A 125 -4.83 1.07 12.01
N GLY A 126 -4.71 2.23 11.39
CA GLY A 126 -3.54 2.53 10.58
C GLY A 126 -3.11 3.98 10.72
N ALA A 127 -1.83 4.19 10.50
CA ALA A 127 -1.20 5.50 10.43
C ALA A 127 -0.35 5.53 9.16
N LYS A 128 -0.50 6.59 8.37
CA LYS A 128 0.21 6.82 7.12
C LYS A 128 1.20 7.96 7.31
N ASP A 129 2.30 7.93 6.56
CA ASP A 129 3.30 9.00 6.55
C ASP A 129 4.02 9.24 7.90
N ILE A 130 4.26 8.16 8.66
CA ILE A 130 5.04 8.19 9.91
C ILE A 130 6.51 8.47 9.59
N GLY A 131 6.89 9.75 9.61
CA GLY A 131 8.27 10.18 9.37
C GLY A 131 8.56 10.68 7.95
N GLY A 132 7.52 11.04 7.18
CA GLY A 132 7.68 11.86 5.97
C GLY A 132 7.51 13.35 6.24
N THR A 133 7.03 14.07 5.23
CA THR A 133 6.83 15.53 5.33
C THR A 133 5.48 15.91 5.92
N GLY A 134 4.59 14.94 6.15
CA GLY A 134 3.25 15.12 6.67
C GLY A 134 2.22 15.51 5.60
N LEU A 135 2.63 15.53 4.32
CA LEU A 135 1.75 15.90 3.21
C LEU A 135 0.61 14.88 3.03
N PHE A 136 0.87 13.61 3.36
CA PHE A 136 -0.09 12.52 3.29
C PHE A 136 -0.33 11.85 4.65
N ASP A 137 -0.10 12.60 5.73
CA ASP A 137 -0.35 12.14 7.10
C ASP A 137 -1.83 11.83 7.30
N ALA A 138 -2.10 10.64 7.81
CA ALA A 138 -3.45 10.19 8.07
C ALA A 138 -3.46 9.08 9.09
N GLU A 139 -4.44 9.10 9.98
CA GLU A 139 -4.69 8.05 10.94
C GLU A 139 -6.15 7.61 10.80
N TYR A 140 -6.40 6.32 10.98
CA TYR A 140 -7.75 5.77 10.83
C TYR A 140 -7.98 4.54 11.70
N ILE A 141 -9.26 4.29 11.97
CA ILE A 141 -9.80 3.03 12.45
C ILE A 141 -10.85 2.55 11.45
N VAL A 142 -10.80 1.26 11.10
CA VAL A 142 -11.73 0.67 10.13
C VAL A 142 -12.16 -0.71 10.58
N ALA A 143 -13.44 -0.99 10.38
CA ALA A 143 -14.06 -2.29 10.61
C ALA A 143 -14.49 -2.89 9.25
N SER A 144 -14.14 -4.15 9.01
CA SER A 144 -14.58 -4.91 7.82
C SER A 144 -15.34 -6.17 8.20
N LYS A 145 -16.42 -6.47 7.46
CA LYS A 145 -17.29 -7.62 7.68
C LYS A 145 -17.68 -8.25 6.34
N ALA A 146 -17.40 -9.53 6.19
CA ALA A 146 -17.79 -10.30 5.02
C ALA A 146 -19.19 -10.88 5.23
N TRP A 147 -20.06 -10.74 4.22
CA TRP A 147 -21.37 -11.37 4.19
C TRP A 147 -21.67 -11.92 2.79
N GLY A 148 -21.44 -13.23 2.64
CA GLY A 148 -21.53 -13.91 1.35
C GLY A 148 -20.50 -13.33 0.36
N PRO A 149 -20.92 -12.86 -0.83
CA PRO A 149 -20.00 -12.28 -1.82
C PRO A 149 -19.64 -10.82 -1.55
N PHE A 150 -20.18 -10.21 -0.50
CA PHE A 150 -19.95 -8.80 -0.17
C PHE A 150 -18.99 -8.65 0.99
N ASP A 151 -18.13 -7.62 0.93
CA ASP A 151 -17.28 -7.20 2.03
C ASP A 151 -17.56 -5.73 2.35
N PHE A 152 -18.12 -5.47 3.53
CA PHE A 152 -18.50 -4.14 3.98
C PHE A 152 -17.37 -3.57 4.82
N SER A 153 -17.00 -2.31 4.58
CA SER A 153 -16.02 -1.60 5.39
C SER A 153 -16.58 -0.26 5.86
N LEU A 154 -16.45 0.00 7.16
CA LEU A 154 -16.85 1.25 7.79
C LEU A 154 -15.70 1.73 8.67
N GLY A 155 -15.27 2.97 8.47
CA GLY A 155 -14.15 3.53 9.22
C GLY A 155 -14.30 5.02 9.47
N LEU A 156 -13.49 5.48 10.42
CA LEU A 156 -13.30 6.88 10.74
C LEU A 156 -11.81 7.15 10.60
N GLY A 157 -11.46 8.26 9.95
CA GLY A 157 -10.08 8.69 9.84
C GLY A 157 -9.98 10.21 9.85
N TRP A 158 -8.77 10.67 10.04
CA TRP A 158 -8.41 12.08 10.04
C TRP A 158 -7.08 12.26 9.30
N GLY A 159 -6.83 13.49 8.84
CA GLY A 159 -5.72 13.78 7.91
C GLY A 159 -6.11 13.57 6.45
N TYR A 160 -5.14 13.12 5.64
CA TYR A 160 -5.30 12.91 4.20
C TYR A 160 -5.93 11.54 3.89
N LEU A 161 -7.26 11.52 3.68
CA LEU A 161 -8.03 10.34 3.29
C LEU A 161 -8.24 10.24 1.77
#